data_AF-A0A8J3VCZ0-F1
#
_entry.id   AF-A0A8J3VCZ0-F1
#
_cell.length_a   1.000
_cell.length_b   1.000
_cell.length_c   1.000
_cell.angle_alpha   90.00
_cell.angle_beta   90.00
_cell.angle_gamma   90.00
#
_symmetry.space_group_name_H-M   'P 1'
#
loop_
_entity.id
_entity.type
_entity.pdbx_description
1 polymer ?
#
loop_
_entity_poly.entity_id
_entity_poly.type
_entity_poly.pdbx_seq_one_letter_code
_entity_poly.pdbx_strand_id
1 'polypeptide(L)' 'MSDQISPDHPTAVHIDRAEIVALLRSRGMDERADWVDRELPALVDIRANEALLRMLRIDPAAISGADGRH' A
#
# COMPACT_ATOMS: atom_id res chain seq x y z
N MET A 1 -14.94 25.16 20.53
CA MET A 1 -16.01 24.40 21.22
C MET A 1 -17.10 24.16 20.18
N SER A 2 -17.30 23.00 19.60
CA SER A 2 -16.92 21.63 19.95
C SER A 2 -16.80 20.84 18.62
N ASP A 3 -15.71 20.09 18.46
CA ASP A 3 -15.75 18.62 18.50
C ASP A 3 -16.52 18.01 17.31
N GLN A 4 -15.83 17.92 16.17
CA GLN A 4 -16.09 16.88 15.19
C GLN A 4 -14.81 16.05 15.07
N ILE A 5 -14.42 15.44 16.19
CA ILE A 5 -13.55 14.27 16.16
C ILE A 5 -14.45 13.15 15.65
N SER A 6 -14.62 13.06 14.32
CA SER A 6 -15.31 11.93 13.71
C SER A 6 -14.56 10.66 14.13
N PRO A 7 -15.27 9.65 14.66
CA PRO A 7 -14.65 8.47 15.23
C PRO A 7 -13.90 7.76 14.10
N ASP A 8 -12.62 7.43 14.37
CA ASP A 8 -11.88 6.29 13.80
C ASP A 8 -12.61 5.58 12.64
N HIS A 9 -12.54 6.18 11.44
CA HIS A 9 -12.63 5.33 10.26
C HIS A 9 -11.31 4.58 10.29
N PRO A 10 -11.28 3.24 10.43
CA PRO A 10 -10.03 2.51 10.32
C PRO A 10 -9.46 2.91 8.98
N THR A 11 -8.35 3.65 8.99
CA THR A 11 -7.75 4.25 7.81
C THR A 11 -7.60 3.11 6.80
N ALA A 12 -8.46 3.13 5.78
CA ALA A 12 -8.39 2.12 4.75
C ALA A 12 -7.13 2.48 3.96
N VAL A 13 -6.01 1.86 4.36
CA VAL A 13 -4.69 2.14 3.81
C VAL A 13 -4.70 1.53 2.41
N HIS A 14 -5.01 2.36 1.43
CA HIS A 14 -4.91 2.00 0.03
C HIS A 14 -3.58 2.54 -0.50
N ILE A 15 -2.86 1.72 -1.25
CA ILE A 15 -1.68 2.14 -1.98
C ILE A 15 -1.96 2.07 -3.48
N ASP A 16 -1.45 3.06 -4.20
CA ASP A 16 -1.49 3.02 -5.65
C ASP A 16 -0.58 1.90 -6.16
N ARG A 17 -1.06 1.13 -7.12
CA ARG A 17 -0.29 0.07 -7.74
C ARG A 17 1.02 0.60 -8.31
N ALA A 18 1.03 1.80 -8.87
CA ALA A 18 2.24 2.41 -9.41
C ALA A 18 3.35 2.56 -8.34
N GLU A 19 2.98 2.88 -7.10
CA GLU A 19 3.91 2.98 -5.97
C GLU A 19 4.49 1.61 -5.60
N ILE A 20 3.66 0.56 -5.62
CA ILE A 20 4.13 -0.82 -5.43
C ILE A 20 5.12 -1.22 -6.54
N VAL A 21 4.79 -0.92 -7.80
CA VAL A 21 5.63 -1.21 -8.96
C VAL A 21 6.97 -0.50 -8.83
N ALA A 22 6.96 0.79 -8.49
CA ALA A 22 8.17 1.60 -8.30
C ALA A 22 9.05 1.03 -7.17
N LEU A 23 8.44 0.65 -6.04
CA LEU A 23 9.14 0.02 -4.92
C LEU A 23 9.79 -1.31 -5.32
N LEU A 24 9.07 -2.15 -6.08
CA LEU A 24 9.59 -3.43 -6.55
C LEU A 24 10.74 -3.25 -7.54
N ARG A 25 10.62 -2.32 -8.49
CA ARG A 25 11.72 -2.00 -9.43
C ARG A 25 12.93 -1.42 -8.73
N SER A 26 12.74 -0.54 -7.74
CA SER A 26 13.84 -0.01 -6.93
C SER A 26 14.60 -1.10 -6.17
N ARG A 27 13.98 -2.26 -5.93
CA ARG A 27 14.59 -3.43 -5.29
C ARG A 27 15.18 -4.43 -6.29
N GLY A 28 15.12 -4.14 -7.60
CA GLY A 28 15.52 -5.05 -8.67
C GLY A 28 14.57 -6.23 -8.87
N MET A 29 13.31 -6.09 -8.44
CA MET A 29 12.27 -7.12 -8.60
C MET A 29 11.38 -6.81 -9.80
N ASP A 30 11.98 -6.57 -10.96
CA ASP A 30 11.29 -6.12 -12.18
C ASP A 30 10.20 -7.11 -12.65
N GLU A 31 10.46 -8.43 -12.57
CA GLU A 31 9.48 -9.46 -12.90
C GLU A 31 8.23 -9.39 -12.00
N ARG A 32 8.41 -9.12 -10.70
CA ARG A 32 7.30 -8.94 -9.77
C ARG A 32 6.58 -7.61 -10.01
N ALA A 33 7.32 -6.56 -10.32
CA ALA A 33 6.74 -5.25 -10.63
C ALA A 33 5.83 -5.32 -11.86
N ASP A 34 6.26 -6.03 -12.89
CA ASP A 34 5.51 -6.24 -14.13
C ASP A 34 4.27 -7.14 -13.93
N TRP A 35 4.37 -8.14 -13.05
CA TRP A 35 3.20 -8.91 -12.61
C TRP A 35 2.21 -8.03 -11.85
N VAL A 36 2.67 -7.24 -10.87
CA VAL A 36 1.82 -6.33 -10.09
C VAL A 36 1.11 -5.35 -11.02
N ASP A 37 1.82 -4.73 -11.97
CA ASP A 37 1.23 -3.78 -12.91
C ASP A 37 0.12 -4.39 -13.78
N ARG A 38 0.17 -5.68 -14.06
CA ARG A 38 -0.88 -6.35 -14.86
C ARG A 38 -2.04 -6.86 -14.00
N GLU A 39 -1.74 -7.41 -12.83
CA GLU A 39 -2.68 -8.22 -12.06
C GLU A 39 -3.42 -7.39 -11.00
N LEU A 40 -2.77 -6.39 -10.41
CA LEU A 40 -3.39 -5.60 -9.36
C LEU A 40 -4.23 -4.45 -9.95
N PRO A 41 -5.36 -4.11 -9.31
CA PRO A 41 -6.10 -2.89 -9.63
C PRO A 41 -5.28 -1.64 -9.29
N ALA A 42 -5.69 -0.49 -9.82
CA ALA A 42 -5.00 0.78 -9.58
C ALA A 42 -4.88 1.12 -8.08
N LEU A 43 -5.92 0.82 -7.29
CA LEU A 43 -5.91 0.98 -5.83
C LEU A 43 -5.88 -0.40 -5.16
N VAL A 44 -4.81 -0.67 -4.42
CA VAL A 44 -4.61 -1.90 -3.68
C VAL A 44 -4.91 -1.65 -2.21
N ASP A 45 -5.94 -2.30 -1.68
CA ASP A 45 -6.25 -2.27 -0.26
C ASP A 45 -5.21 -3.10 0.50
N ILE A 46 -4.39 -2.44 1.31
CA ILE A 46 -3.26 -3.07 2.02
C ILE A 46 -3.76 -4.06 3.06
N ARG A 47 -4.89 -3.77 3.71
CA ARG A 47 -5.45 -4.64 4.75
C ARG A 47 -6.04 -5.90 4.13
N ALA A 48 -6.79 -5.76 3.04
CA ALA A 48 -7.35 -6.90 2.32
C ALA A 48 -6.27 -7.76 1.64
N ASN A 49 -5.16 -7.15 1.22
CA ASN A 49 -4.08 -7.81 0.48
C ASN A 49 -2.81 -8.04 1.32
N GLU A 50 -2.90 -8.03 2.65
CA GLU A 50 -1.74 -8.13 3.54
C GLU A 50 -0.88 -9.37 3.25
N ALA A 51 -1.52 -10.53 3.05
CA ALA A 51 -0.85 -11.78 2.72
C ALA A 51 -0.12 -11.71 1.36
N LEU A 52 -0.74 -11.08 0.36
CA LEU A 52 -0.16 -10.89 -0.97
C LEU A 52 1.05 -9.95 -0.91
N LEU A 53 0.92 -8.82 -0.21
CA LEU A 53 2.01 -7.86 -0.05
C LEU A 53 3.20 -8.49 0.68
N ARG A 54 2.96 -9.28 1.73
CA ARG A 54 4.02 -10.05 2.41
C ARG A 54 4.70 -11.05 1.48
N MET A 55 3.97 -11.73 0.59
CA MET A 55 4.56 -12.59 -0.44
C MET A 55 5.44 -11.83 -1.43
N LEU A 56 5.08 -10.58 -1.74
CA LEU A 56 5.89 -9.67 -2.55
C LEU A 56 7.06 -9.04 -1.77
N ARG A 57 7.28 -9.45 -0.50
CA ARG A 57 8.22 -8.85 0.46
C ARG A 57 7.99 -7.35 0.68
N ILE A 58 6.75 -6.91 0.49
CA ILE A 58 6.32 -5.55 0.76
C ILE A 58 5.73 -5.55 2.16
N ASP A 59 6.35 -4.78 3.04
CA ASP A 59 5.86 -4.69 4.40
C ASP A 59 4.70 -3.68 4.44
N PRO A 60 3.49 -4.09 4.80
CA PRO A 60 2.34 -3.18 4.89
C PRO A 60 2.59 -2.06 5.90
N ALA A 61 3.36 -2.32 6.97
CA ALA A 61 3.72 -1.31 7.96
C ALA A 61 4.75 -0.31 7.41
N ALA A 62 5.61 -0.73 6.47
CA ALA A 62 6.51 0.19 5.77
C ALA A 62 5.76 1.13 4.82
N ILE A 63 4.62 0.70 4.27
CA ILE A 63 3.77 1.56 3.45
C ILE A 63 2.93 2.51 4.33
N SER A 64 2.38 1.98 5.43
CA SER A 64 1.53 2.75 6.35
C SER A 64 2.28 3.89 7.06
N GLY A 65 3.62 3.91 7.01
CA GLY A 65 4.46 4.97 7.57
C GLY A 65 4.55 6.25 6.73
N ALA A 66 3.90 6.33 5.56
CA ALA A 66 3.87 7.55 4.75
C ALA A 66 2.78 8.56 5.17
N ASP A 67 1.78 8.14 5.97
CA ASP A 67 0.77 9.03 6.56
C ASP A 67 1.18 9.42 7.99
N GLY A 68 2.28 10.16 8.07
CA GLY A 68 2.86 10.65 9.33
C GLY A 68 3.66 11.92 9.14
N ARG A 69 3.35 12.70 8.09
CA ARG A 69 3.96 14.01 7.85
C ARG A 69 2.88 15.09 7.85
N HIS A 70 2.47 15.48 9.05
CA HIS A 70 1.76 16.75 9.28
C HIS A 70 2.31 17.41 10.54
#